data_AF-A0A2T2VJ04-F1
#
_entry.id   AF-A0A2T2VJ04-F1
#
_cell.length_a   1.000
_cell.length_b   1.000
_cell.length_c   1.000
_cell.angle_alpha   90.00
_cell.angle_beta   90.00
_cell.angle_gamma   90.00
#
_symmetry.space_group_name_H-M   'P 1'
#
loop_
_entity.id
_entity.type
_entity.pdbx_description
1 polymer ?
#
loop_
_entity_poly.entity_id
_entity_poly.type
_entity_poly.pdbx_seq_one_letter_code
_entity_poly.pdbx_strand_id
1 'polypeptide(L)'
;MMRKFVIIILLLVVFSIVSCSPLEYISGDKELRYLAGEEAIDLKFTYNDIKVGDMDEDAYVREKVKEKNKKEAGSGDEWKKKWYGQRDSKLEPAFENQLNEYLEEKNLYASRDEDNVVYQIIIQVTKLDPGYYAGPVNDPGYISAVIRFVNKEDPNNTLPKVKIEESSASGASWPLYP
;
A
#
# COMPACT_ATOMS: atom_id res chain seq x y z
N MET A 1 25.30 32.80 4.20
CA MET A 1 23.94 33.00 3.66
C MET A 1 23.85 32.30 2.31
N MET A 2 22.66 31.84 1.90
CA MET A 2 22.39 30.96 0.74
C MET A 2 22.71 29.46 0.95
N ARG A 3 22.05 28.80 1.91
CA ARG A 3 22.04 27.32 1.99
C ARG A 3 20.73 26.70 2.45
N LYS A 4 19.69 27.52 2.68
CA LYS A 4 18.38 27.07 3.21
C LYS A 4 17.20 27.28 2.25
N PHE A 5 17.44 27.82 1.06
CA PHE A 5 16.38 28.14 0.09
C PHE A 5 16.40 27.30 -1.20
N VAL A 6 17.41 26.45 -1.41
CA VAL A 6 17.52 25.63 -2.64
C VAL A 6 16.79 24.29 -2.52
N ILE A 7 16.49 23.80 -1.31
CA ILE A 7 15.86 22.48 -1.12
C ILE A 7 14.33 22.52 -1.34
N ILE A 8 13.71 23.70 -1.37
CA ILE A 8 12.26 23.85 -1.54
C ILE A 8 11.81 23.77 -3.03
N ILE A 9 12.74 23.78 -3.99
CA ILE A 9 12.41 23.85 -5.43
C ILE A 9 12.56 22.52 -6.19
N LEU A 10 13.11 21.47 -5.58
CA LEU A 10 13.17 20.13 -6.19
C LEU A 10 12.12 19.16 -5.62
N LEU A 11 10.96 19.69 -5.26
CA LEU A 11 9.75 18.93 -4.89
C LEU A 11 8.61 19.17 -5.91
N LEU A 12 8.92 19.82 -7.04
CA LEU A 12 7.96 20.33 -8.02
C LEU A 12 8.17 19.82 -9.46
N VAL A 13 9.10 18.91 -9.71
CA VAL A 13 9.35 18.39 -11.06
C VAL A 13 9.54 16.87 -11.03
N VAL A 14 8.46 16.14 -10.77
CA VAL A 14 7.97 14.97 -11.55
C VAL A 14 6.48 14.77 -11.16
N PHE A 15 5.60 15.70 -11.53
CA PHE A 15 4.15 15.48 -11.48
C PHE A 15 3.61 15.62 -12.90
N SER A 16 3.77 14.54 -13.67
CA SER A 16 2.99 14.31 -14.86
C SER A 16 2.14 13.07 -14.60
N ILE A 17 0.84 13.32 -14.46
CA ILE A 17 -0.28 12.42 -14.18
C ILE A 17 -0.59 12.26 -12.69
N VAL A 18 -1.60 13.01 -12.29
CA VAL A 18 -2.28 13.08 -11.00
C VAL A 18 -2.67 11.69 -10.50
N SER A 19 -2.14 11.35 -9.32
CA SER A 19 -2.91 11.04 -8.12
C SER A 19 -1.95 11.21 -6.94
N CYS A 20 -1.83 12.43 -6.44
CA CYS A 20 -1.18 12.69 -5.17
C CYS A 20 -2.11 12.13 -4.09
N SER A 21 -1.93 10.86 -3.74
CA SER A 21 -2.53 10.25 -2.57
C SER A 21 -2.33 11.18 -1.37
N PRO A 22 -3.38 11.61 -0.66
CA PRO A 22 -3.19 12.41 0.55
C PRO A 22 -2.39 11.59 1.59
N LEU A 23 -1.08 11.82 1.61
CA LEU A 23 -0.18 11.27 2.62
C LEU A 23 -0.32 12.13 3.87
N GLU A 24 -1.09 11.63 4.85
CA GLU A 24 -1.28 12.27 6.13
C GLU A 24 -0.26 11.74 7.14
N TYR A 25 0.69 12.58 7.49
CA TYR A 25 1.61 12.26 8.57
C TYR A 25 0.90 12.33 9.93
N ILE A 26 0.86 11.23 10.68
CA ILE A 26 0.22 11.21 12.01
C ILE A 26 1.19 11.65 13.12
N SER A 27 2.37 11.01 13.25
CA SER A 27 3.27 11.25 14.40
C SER A 27 4.66 10.59 14.28
N GLY A 28 5.66 11.04 15.07
CA GLY A 28 6.99 10.42 15.23
C GLY A 28 8.18 11.21 14.65
N ASP A 29 9.21 10.51 14.16
CA ASP A 29 10.32 11.12 13.42
C ASP A 29 10.14 11.01 11.90
N LYS A 30 9.87 12.14 11.24
CA LYS A 30 9.69 12.24 9.78
C LYS A 30 10.95 11.94 8.99
N GLU A 31 12.12 12.15 9.58
CA GLU A 31 13.39 11.99 8.88
C GLU A 31 13.93 10.57 8.96
N LEU A 32 13.27 9.70 9.74
CA LEU A 32 13.64 8.31 9.97
C LEU A 32 15.03 8.16 10.60
N ARG A 33 15.44 9.06 11.50
CA ARG A 33 16.82 9.08 12.04
C ARG A 33 17.15 7.85 12.89
N TYR A 34 16.14 7.17 13.44
CA TYR A 34 16.31 5.92 14.18
C TYR A 34 16.76 4.74 13.29
N LEU A 35 16.67 4.89 11.97
CA LEU A 35 17.18 3.93 10.98
C LEU A 35 18.63 4.25 10.56
N ALA A 36 19.26 5.26 11.13
CA ALA A 36 20.63 5.61 10.79
C ALA A 36 21.60 4.48 11.16
N GLY A 37 22.29 3.94 10.15
CA GLY A 37 23.21 2.82 10.29
C GLY A 37 22.58 1.45 10.06
N GLU A 38 21.26 1.38 9.87
CA GLU A 38 20.60 0.18 9.36
C GLU A 38 20.74 0.11 7.83
N GLU A 39 20.95 -1.08 7.29
CA GLU A 39 21.05 -1.31 5.84
C GLU A 39 19.75 -1.92 5.29
N ALA A 40 18.99 -2.63 6.13
CA ALA A 40 17.78 -3.35 5.76
C ALA A 40 16.67 -3.21 6.80
N ILE A 41 15.42 -3.30 6.34
CA ILE A 41 14.21 -3.29 7.17
C ILE A 41 13.24 -4.34 6.64
N ASP A 42 12.56 -5.00 7.56
CA ASP A 42 11.54 -6.00 7.21
C ASP A 42 10.23 -5.33 6.81
N LEU A 43 9.55 -5.89 5.83
CA LEU A 43 8.28 -5.39 5.31
C LEU A 43 7.18 -6.42 5.56
N LYS A 44 6.08 -5.97 6.20
CA LYS A 44 4.94 -6.83 6.51
C LYS A 44 3.62 -6.20 6.11
N PHE A 45 2.85 -6.92 5.31
CA PHE A 45 1.48 -6.54 4.97
C PHE A 45 0.47 -7.20 5.90
N THR A 46 -0.59 -6.48 6.24
CA THR A 46 -1.72 -7.01 7.01
C THR A 46 -3.04 -6.58 6.38
N TYR A 47 -3.99 -7.52 6.34
CA TYR A 47 -5.30 -7.37 5.70
C TYR A 47 -6.43 -7.68 6.68
N ASN A 48 -6.28 -7.25 7.93
CA ASN A 48 -7.29 -7.47 8.96
C ASN A 48 -8.38 -6.40 8.82
N ASP A 49 -9.64 -6.83 8.82
CA ASP A 49 -10.83 -5.96 8.82
C ASP A 49 -10.87 -4.96 7.65
N ILE A 50 -10.41 -5.36 6.47
CA ILE A 50 -10.40 -4.46 5.31
C ILE A 50 -11.81 -4.23 4.77
N LYS A 51 -12.05 -2.99 4.34
CA LYS A 51 -13.25 -2.61 3.60
C LYS A 51 -13.03 -2.70 2.10
N VAL A 52 -14.04 -3.16 1.37
CA VAL A 52 -14.12 -3.09 -0.09
C VAL A 52 -15.27 -2.17 -0.48
N GLY A 53 -14.95 -0.96 -0.95
CA GLY A 53 -15.92 0.14 -0.95
C GLY A 53 -16.45 0.37 0.47
N ASP A 54 -17.77 0.24 0.66
CA ASP A 54 -18.42 0.38 1.97
C ASP A 54 -18.70 -0.97 2.68
N MET A 55 -18.33 -2.10 2.06
CA MET A 55 -18.59 -3.44 2.59
C MET A 55 -17.37 -4.04 3.28
N ASP A 56 -17.58 -4.99 4.19
CA ASP A 56 -16.51 -5.89 4.62
C ASP A 56 -16.07 -6.77 3.45
N GLU A 57 -14.76 -7.04 3.31
CA GLU A 57 -14.23 -7.87 2.22
C GLU A 57 -14.93 -9.23 2.14
N ASP A 58 -15.14 -9.87 3.28
CA ASP A 58 -15.81 -11.17 3.36
C ASP A 58 -17.23 -11.12 2.80
N ALA A 59 -17.97 -10.03 3.07
CA ALA A 59 -19.30 -9.84 2.51
C ALA A 59 -19.23 -9.61 0.99
N TYR A 60 -18.35 -8.70 0.56
CA TYR A 60 -18.13 -8.40 -0.86
C TYR A 60 -17.76 -9.65 -1.67
N VAL A 61 -16.81 -10.44 -1.19
CA VAL A 61 -16.33 -11.65 -1.86
C VAL A 61 -17.44 -12.70 -1.93
N ARG A 62 -18.21 -12.92 -0.85
CA ARG A 62 -19.34 -13.86 -0.88
C ARG A 62 -20.38 -13.47 -1.92
N GLU A 63 -20.74 -12.19 -2.00
CA GLU A 63 -21.70 -11.70 -3.00
C GLU A 63 -21.17 -11.90 -4.41
N LYS A 64 -19.91 -11.52 -4.68
CA LYS A 64 -19.28 -11.67 -5.99
C LYS A 64 -19.16 -13.13 -6.44
N VAL A 65 -18.79 -14.03 -5.53
CA VAL A 65 -18.75 -15.48 -5.80
C VAL A 65 -20.14 -15.97 -6.21
N LYS A 66 -21.18 -15.62 -5.44
CA LYS A 66 -22.56 -16.01 -5.72
C LYS A 66 -23.06 -15.47 -7.07
N GLU A 67 -22.77 -14.21 -7.37
CA GLU A 67 -23.13 -13.58 -8.66
C GLU A 67 -22.47 -14.28 -9.85
N LYS A 68 -21.18 -14.60 -9.73
CA LYS A 68 -20.42 -15.25 -10.81
C LYS A 68 -20.86 -16.70 -10.99
N ASN A 69 -20.99 -17.47 -9.89
CA ASN A 69 -21.46 -18.85 -9.95
C ASN A 69 -22.89 -19.00 -10.49
N LYS A 70 -23.74 -17.96 -10.38
CA LYS A 70 -25.05 -17.93 -11.05
C LYS A 70 -24.95 -17.82 -12.58
N LYS A 71 -23.91 -17.15 -13.09
CA LYS A 71 -23.68 -17.00 -14.54
C LYS A 71 -22.98 -18.23 -15.11
N GLU A 72 -21.97 -18.71 -14.41
CA GLU A 72 -21.19 -19.89 -14.78
C GLU A 72 -20.67 -20.56 -13.50
N ALA A 73 -21.05 -21.82 -13.29
CA ALA A 73 -20.65 -22.56 -12.09
C ALA A 73 -19.12 -22.69 -12.02
N GLY A 74 -18.53 -22.34 -10.86
CA GLY A 74 -17.08 -22.37 -10.62
C GLY A 74 -16.36 -21.06 -10.94
N SER A 75 -16.94 -20.19 -11.78
CA SER A 75 -16.31 -18.90 -12.14
C SER A 75 -16.15 -17.94 -10.95
N GLY A 76 -17.00 -18.06 -9.92
CA GLY A 76 -16.88 -17.31 -8.67
C GLY A 76 -15.67 -17.75 -7.84
N ASP A 77 -15.38 -19.06 -7.81
CA ASP A 77 -14.28 -19.61 -7.03
C ASP A 77 -12.93 -19.24 -7.67
N GLU A 78 -12.84 -19.29 -9.00
CA GLU A 78 -11.68 -18.78 -9.74
C GLU A 78 -11.46 -17.29 -9.50
N TRP A 79 -12.54 -16.50 -9.53
CA TRP A 79 -12.45 -15.07 -9.25
C TRP A 79 -11.98 -14.80 -7.82
N LYS A 80 -12.50 -15.53 -6.82
CA LYS A 80 -12.07 -15.40 -5.42
C LYS A 80 -10.58 -15.71 -5.27
N LYS A 81 -10.09 -16.77 -5.91
CA LYS A 81 -8.66 -17.10 -5.91
C LYS A 81 -7.82 -15.97 -6.52
N LYS A 82 -8.27 -15.42 -7.66
CA LYS A 82 -7.60 -14.27 -8.30
C LYS A 82 -7.63 -13.03 -7.42
N TRP A 83 -8.76 -12.73 -6.76
CA TRP A 83 -8.92 -11.59 -5.86
C TRP A 83 -7.86 -11.58 -4.75
N TYR A 84 -7.74 -12.68 -4.00
CA TYR A 84 -6.76 -12.76 -2.92
C TYR A 84 -5.32 -12.86 -3.43
N GLY A 85 -5.08 -13.60 -4.52
CA GLY A 85 -3.74 -13.77 -5.08
C GLY A 85 -3.11 -12.49 -5.63
N GLN A 86 -3.89 -11.42 -5.82
CA GLN A 86 -3.38 -10.11 -6.24
C GLN A 86 -2.51 -9.41 -5.19
N ARG A 87 -2.68 -9.77 -3.91
CA ARG A 87 -1.88 -9.24 -2.81
C ARG A 87 -0.40 -9.51 -3.11
N ASP A 88 -0.04 -10.78 -3.18
CA ASP A 88 1.33 -11.24 -3.37
C ASP A 88 1.86 -10.95 -4.79
N SER A 89 0.99 -11.04 -5.80
CA SER A 89 1.41 -10.97 -7.22
C SER A 89 1.47 -9.56 -7.79
N LYS A 90 0.78 -8.58 -7.18
CA LYS A 90 0.69 -7.21 -7.71
C LYS A 90 0.86 -6.14 -6.63
N LEU A 91 0.03 -6.17 -5.60
CA LEU A 91 -0.05 -5.08 -4.64
C LEU A 91 1.23 -4.96 -3.82
N GLU A 92 1.65 -6.04 -3.19
CA GLU A 92 2.82 -6.04 -2.31
C GLU A 92 4.10 -5.71 -3.09
N PRO A 93 4.40 -6.34 -4.26
CA PRO A 93 5.59 -5.98 -5.03
C PRO A 93 5.58 -4.53 -5.52
N ALA A 94 4.43 -4.00 -5.95
CA ALA A 94 4.33 -2.61 -6.40
C ALA A 94 4.65 -1.63 -5.27
N PHE A 95 4.11 -1.90 -4.07
CA PHE A 95 4.39 -1.08 -2.91
C PHE A 95 5.86 -1.19 -2.47
N GLU A 96 6.41 -2.41 -2.39
CA GLU A 96 7.81 -2.64 -2.04
C GLU A 96 8.75 -1.91 -3.00
N ASN A 97 8.51 -1.98 -4.31
CA ASN A 97 9.29 -1.26 -5.31
C ASN A 97 9.23 0.25 -5.08
N GLN A 98 8.02 0.81 -4.96
CA GLN A 98 7.85 2.25 -4.77
C GLN A 98 8.47 2.72 -3.45
N LEU A 99 8.37 1.94 -2.37
CA LEU A 99 9.02 2.23 -1.10
C LEU A 99 10.55 2.27 -1.26
N ASN A 100 11.12 1.27 -1.93
CA ASN A 100 12.56 1.16 -2.14
C ASN A 100 13.12 2.31 -3.00
N GLU A 101 12.37 2.82 -3.98
CA GLU A 101 12.75 4.04 -4.72
C GLU A 101 12.98 5.24 -3.77
N TYR A 102 12.18 5.36 -2.71
CA TYR A 102 12.37 6.41 -1.69
C TYR A 102 13.48 6.09 -0.68
N LEU A 103 13.71 4.82 -0.37
CA LEU A 103 14.71 4.39 0.61
C LEU A 103 16.14 4.37 0.03
N GLU A 104 16.28 4.23 -1.29
CA GLU A 104 17.57 4.21 -1.98
C GLU A 104 18.41 5.47 -1.68
N GLU A 105 17.78 6.66 -1.63
CA GLU A 105 18.45 7.91 -1.28
C GLU A 105 19.06 7.91 0.14
N LYS A 106 18.61 7.00 1.00
CA LYS A 106 19.05 6.83 2.39
C LYS A 106 20.00 5.64 2.57
N ASN A 107 20.42 4.97 1.49
CA ASN A 107 21.17 3.71 1.51
C ASN A 107 20.47 2.64 2.36
N LEU A 108 19.14 2.59 2.28
CA LEU A 108 18.31 1.67 3.03
C LEU A 108 17.49 0.84 2.05
N TYR A 109 17.24 -0.41 2.38
CA TYR A 109 16.40 -1.30 1.60
C TYR A 109 15.33 -1.94 2.48
N ALA A 110 14.13 -2.12 1.94
CA ALA A 110 13.06 -2.84 2.60
C ALA A 110 12.61 -4.01 1.73
N SER A 111 12.52 -5.19 2.32
CA SER A 111 11.93 -6.36 1.65
C SER A 111 11.10 -7.19 2.60
N ARG A 112 10.23 -8.01 2.02
CA ARG A 112 9.39 -8.94 2.76
C ARG A 112 10.23 -10.11 3.26
N ASP A 113 9.92 -10.56 4.46
CA ASP A 113 10.56 -11.71 5.09
C ASP A 113 12.06 -11.50 5.36
N GLU A 114 12.46 -10.27 5.71
CA GLU A 114 13.85 -9.99 6.12
C GLU A 114 14.07 -10.40 7.59
N ASP A 115 14.95 -11.38 7.76
CA ASP A 115 15.39 -11.88 9.04
C ASP A 115 16.64 -11.14 9.54
N ASN A 116 16.83 -11.09 10.86
CA ASN A 116 17.99 -10.45 11.51
C ASN A 116 18.08 -8.92 11.40
N VAL A 117 16.96 -8.25 11.10
CA VAL A 117 16.85 -6.78 11.17
C VAL A 117 16.14 -6.36 12.47
N VAL A 118 16.46 -5.16 12.97
CA VAL A 118 15.88 -4.63 14.21
C VAL A 118 14.48 -4.04 13.99
N TYR A 119 14.24 -3.45 12.81
CA TYR A 119 13.03 -2.71 12.52
C TYR A 119 12.14 -3.42 11.49
N GLN A 120 10.84 -3.15 11.57
CA GLN A 120 9.83 -3.63 10.61
C GLN A 120 8.89 -2.50 10.22
N ILE A 121 8.52 -2.44 8.94
CA ILE A 121 7.45 -1.62 8.40
C ILE A 121 6.20 -2.49 8.29
N ILE A 122 5.15 -2.12 9.00
CA ILE A 122 3.84 -2.76 8.92
C ILE A 122 2.92 -1.90 8.06
N ILE A 123 2.49 -2.46 6.94
CA ILE A 123 1.51 -1.87 6.04
C ILE A 123 0.17 -2.55 6.32
N GLN A 124 -0.71 -1.84 7.01
CA GLN A 124 -2.06 -2.29 7.25
C GLN A 124 -2.98 -1.72 6.19
N VAL A 125 -3.40 -2.56 5.24
CA VAL A 125 -4.43 -2.17 4.27
C VAL A 125 -5.75 -2.05 5.00
N THR A 126 -6.42 -0.91 4.89
CA THR A 126 -7.69 -0.64 5.58
C THR A 126 -8.86 -0.58 4.62
N LYS A 127 -8.62 -0.15 3.38
CA LYS A 127 -9.64 -0.08 2.32
C LYS A 127 -9.02 -0.47 0.98
N LEU A 128 -9.79 -1.22 0.20
CA LEU A 128 -9.51 -1.54 -1.18
C LEU A 128 -10.71 -1.12 -2.00
N ASP A 129 -10.52 -0.14 -2.86
CA ASP A 129 -11.51 0.19 -3.87
C ASP A 129 -11.05 -0.37 -5.20
N PRO A 130 -11.81 -1.30 -5.79
CA PRO A 130 -11.36 -1.96 -6.99
C PRO A 130 -11.66 -1.13 -8.25
N GLY A 131 -12.31 0.04 -8.10
CA GLY A 131 -12.65 0.97 -9.17
C GLY A 131 -13.84 0.51 -10.01
N TYR A 132 -14.24 1.35 -10.96
CA TYR A 132 -15.34 1.08 -11.88
C TYR A 132 -15.07 1.64 -13.27
N TYR A 133 -15.36 0.85 -14.30
CA TYR A 133 -15.34 1.30 -15.68
C TYR A 133 -16.66 0.94 -16.35
N ALA A 134 -17.36 1.97 -16.83
CA ALA A 134 -18.51 1.81 -17.70
C ALA A 134 -18.50 2.86 -18.79
N GLY A 135 -18.05 2.44 -19.97
CA GLY A 135 -17.97 3.28 -21.16
C GLY A 135 -17.07 4.49 -20.89
N PRO A 136 -17.59 5.73 -20.96
CA PRO A 136 -16.77 6.94 -20.75
C PRO A 136 -16.43 7.21 -19.28
N VAL A 137 -17.10 6.54 -18.32
CA VAL A 137 -16.84 6.73 -16.88
C VAL A 137 -15.76 5.75 -16.47
N ASN A 138 -14.65 6.31 -15.97
CA ASN A 138 -13.52 5.57 -15.42
C ASN A 138 -13.22 6.12 -14.03
N ASP A 139 -13.41 5.27 -13.03
CA ASP A 139 -13.01 5.51 -11.65
C ASP A 139 -11.88 4.52 -11.30
N PRO A 140 -10.62 4.97 -11.18
CA PRO A 140 -9.50 4.09 -10.92
C PRO A 140 -9.58 3.50 -9.51
N GLY A 141 -9.23 2.22 -9.38
CA GLY A 141 -9.12 1.59 -8.07
C GLY A 141 -8.02 2.22 -7.21
N TYR A 142 -8.23 2.24 -5.90
CA TYR A 142 -7.28 2.78 -4.93
C TYR A 142 -7.20 1.90 -3.69
N ILE A 143 -6.12 2.05 -2.92
CA ILE A 143 -5.99 1.45 -1.60
C ILE A 143 -5.84 2.54 -0.55
N SER A 144 -6.32 2.28 0.65
CA SER A 144 -5.95 3.06 1.84
C SER A 144 -5.18 2.16 2.78
N ALA A 145 -4.14 2.70 3.40
CA ALA A 145 -3.29 1.94 4.30
C ALA A 145 -2.75 2.79 5.44
N VAL A 146 -2.57 2.15 6.59
CA VAL A 146 -1.84 2.71 7.73
C VAL A 146 -0.46 2.08 7.75
N ILE A 147 0.58 2.92 7.70
CA ILE A 147 1.98 2.48 7.71
C ILE A 147 2.60 2.80 9.07
N ARG A 148 3.21 1.79 9.67
CA ARG A 148 3.85 1.91 10.98
C ARG A 148 5.27 1.37 10.90
N PHE A 149 6.22 2.09 11.48
CA PHE A 149 7.54 1.52 11.73
C PHE A 149 7.60 1.10 13.20
N VAL A 150 8.07 -0.11 13.43
CA VAL A 150 8.18 -0.71 14.76
C VAL A 150 9.57 -1.30 14.96
N ASN A 151 10.00 -1.39 16.21
CA ASN A 151 11.10 -2.26 16.59
C ASN A 151 10.54 -3.68 16.75
N LYS A 152 11.18 -4.70 16.16
CA LYS A 152 10.70 -6.10 16.20
C LYS A 152 10.72 -6.69 17.63
N GLU A 153 11.60 -6.21 18.51
CA GLU A 153 11.66 -6.61 19.92
C GLU A 153 10.61 -5.90 20.79
N ASP A 154 10.08 -4.76 20.33
CA ASP A 154 9.00 -4.03 21.03
C ASP A 154 7.99 -3.42 20.02
N PRO A 155 7.07 -4.24 19.47
CA PRO A 155 6.13 -3.81 18.45
C PRO A 155 5.12 -2.75 18.93
N ASN A 156 5.01 -2.54 20.24
CA ASN A 156 4.09 -1.59 20.86
C ASN A 156 4.72 -0.21 21.09
N ASN A 157 6.02 -0.05 20.88
CA ASN A 157 6.75 1.19 21.09
C ASN A 157 6.86 1.97 19.78
N THR A 158 6.06 3.03 19.66
CA THR A 158 5.79 3.71 18.38
C THR A 158 6.83 4.78 18.08
N LEU A 159 7.73 4.49 17.14
CA LEU A 159 8.82 5.39 16.71
C LEU A 159 8.34 6.41 15.64
N PRO A 160 7.49 6.00 14.67
CA PRO A 160 6.48 6.85 13.99
C PRO A 160 5.21 6.12 13.46
N LYS A 161 4.13 6.89 13.23
CA LYS A 161 2.90 6.45 12.53
C LYS A 161 2.63 7.38 11.34
N VAL A 162 2.42 6.82 10.16
CA VAL A 162 2.04 7.54 8.94
C VAL A 162 0.75 6.93 8.39
N LYS A 163 -0.22 7.76 8.01
CA LYS A 163 -1.44 7.32 7.35
C LYS A 163 -1.31 7.68 5.87
N ILE A 164 -1.62 6.73 5.02
CA ILE A 164 -1.80 7.01 3.60
C ILE A 164 -3.29 6.82 3.32
N GLU A 165 -3.99 7.93 3.10
CA GLU A 165 -5.37 7.89 2.63
C GLU A 165 -5.37 7.88 1.09
N GLU A 166 -6.28 7.08 0.52
CA GLU A 166 -6.66 7.16 -0.90
C GLU A 166 -5.48 7.13 -1.87
N SER A 167 -4.50 6.25 -1.63
CA SER A 167 -3.44 6.05 -2.59
C SER A 167 -3.93 5.27 -3.78
N SER A 168 -3.98 5.94 -4.93
CA SER A 168 -4.11 5.25 -6.20
C SER A 168 -2.96 4.25 -6.26
N ALA A 169 -3.26 2.97 -6.37
CA ALA A 169 -2.25 2.00 -6.75
C ALA A 169 -2.07 2.16 -8.26
N SER A 170 -1.36 3.21 -8.69
CA SER A 170 -1.02 3.45 -10.09
C SER A 170 -0.12 2.30 -10.56
N GLY A 171 -0.75 1.22 -11.01
CA GLY A 171 -0.09 -0.05 -11.36
C GLY A 171 -0.86 -1.30 -10.94
N ALA A 172 -1.71 -1.23 -9.90
CA ALA A 172 -2.56 -2.36 -9.51
C ALA A 172 -3.93 -2.25 -10.21
N SER A 173 -3.97 -2.64 -11.48
CA SER A 173 -5.25 -3.04 -12.08
C SER A 173 -5.75 -4.27 -11.32
N TRP A 174 -6.66 -4.05 -10.36
CA TRP A 174 -7.37 -5.12 -9.67
C TRP A 174 -8.11 -5.99 -10.70
N PRO A 175 -8.38 -7.29 -10.45
CA PRO A 175 -8.94 -8.22 -11.43
C PRO A 175 -10.45 -8.00 -11.54
N LEU A 176 -10.87 -6.75 -11.71
CA LEU A 176 -12.26 -6.41 -11.98
C LEU A 176 -12.58 -6.40 -13.45
N TYR A 177 -11.57 -6.37 -14.31
CA TYR A 177 -11.82 -6.58 -15.73
C TYR A 177 -11.71 -8.07 -16.05
N PRO A 178 -12.79 -8.66 -16.62
CA PRO A 178 -12.69 -9.96 -17.26
C PRO A 178 -11.60 -9.98 -18.33
#